data_AF-A0A6I1KFH6-F1
#
_entry.id   AF-A0A6I1KFH6-F1
#
_cell.length_a   1.000
_cell.length_b   1.000
_cell.length_c   1.000
_cell.angle_alpha   90.00
_cell.angle_beta   90.00
_cell.angle_gamma   90.00
#
_symmetry.space_group_name_H-M   'P 1'
#
loop_
_entity.id
_entity.type
_entity.pdbx_description
1 polymer ?
#
loop_
_entity_poly.entity_id
_entity_poly.type
_entity_poly.pdbx_seq_one_letter_code
_entity_poly.pdbx_strand_id
1 'polypeptide(L)'
;MKTSARNTLIASIVGMATPAFAASGAENEGSGILLVLFLGFGALIISFQLIPSALLFFSMVKGLLAKPLKESPALAGKKSGKPL
;
A
#
# COMPACT_ATOMS: atom_id res chain seq x y z
N MET A 1 -19.44 0.20 -9.43
CA MET A 1 -19.41 0.44 -7.97
C MET A 1 -18.07 0.07 -7.30
N LYS A 2 -16.93 -0.04 -8.02
CA LYS A 2 -15.62 -0.41 -7.42
C LYS A 2 -14.70 0.79 -7.13
N THR A 3 -14.99 1.94 -7.73
CA THR A 3 -14.20 3.18 -7.61
C THR A 3 -14.47 3.93 -6.31
N SER A 4 -15.67 3.81 -5.73
CA SER A 4 -16.01 4.47 -4.46
C SER A 4 -15.21 3.91 -3.28
N ALA A 5 -14.99 2.58 -3.21
CA ALA A 5 -14.24 1.97 -2.11
C ALA A 5 -12.78 2.47 -2.05
N ARG A 6 -12.15 2.67 -3.21
CA ARG A 6 -10.78 3.23 -3.28
C ARG A 6 -10.74 4.70 -2.86
N ASN A 7 -11.76 5.48 -3.24
CA ASN A 7 -11.84 6.89 -2.88
C ASN A 7 -12.14 7.08 -1.39
N THR A 8 -12.97 6.22 -0.79
CA THR A 8 -13.22 6.17 0.66
C THR A 8 -11.97 5.76 1.44
N LEU A 9 -11.20 4.78 0.95
CA LEU A 9 -9.92 4.37 1.58
C LEU A 9 -8.90 5.52 1.61
N ILE A 10 -8.75 6.25 0.51
CA ILE A 10 -7.82 7.38 0.43
C ILE A 10 -8.32 8.53 1.33
N ALA A 11 -9.63 8.82 1.32
CA ALA A 11 -10.23 9.82 2.19
C ALA A 11 -10.07 9.49 3.69
N SER A 12 -10.14 8.21 4.07
CA SER A 12 -9.91 7.79 5.46
C SER A 12 -8.46 7.94 5.91
N ILE A 13 -7.48 7.76 5.00
CA ILE A 13 -6.06 7.90 5.34
C ILE A 13 -5.68 9.38 5.48
N VAL A 14 -6.20 10.24 4.61
CA VAL A 14 -5.93 11.69 4.66
C VAL A 14 -6.69 12.37 5.80
N GLY A 15 -7.91 11.91 6.12
CA GLY A 15 -8.74 12.47 7.20
C GLY A 15 -8.24 12.20 8.62
N MET A 16 -7.27 11.28 8.80
CA MET A 16 -6.68 10.96 10.10
C MET A 16 -5.44 11.81 10.43
N ALA A 17 -4.98 12.66 9.51
CA ALA A 17 -3.85 13.55 9.72
C ALA A 17 -4.26 14.80 10.52
N THR A 18 -4.54 14.64 11.81
CA THR A 18 -4.75 15.79 12.70
C THR A 18 -3.40 16.46 13.00
N PRO A 19 -3.24 17.78 12.77
CA PRO A 19 -2.01 18.48 13.15
C PRO A 19 -1.85 18.46 14.67
N ALA A 20 -0.73 17.90 15.16
CA ALA A 20 -0.35 17.96 16.55
C ALA A 20 0.24 19.35 16.85
N PHE A 21 -0.59 20.27 17.37
CA PHE A 21 -0.11 21.53 17.89
C PHE A 21 0.71 21.28 19.16
N ALA A 22 2.04 21.28 19.03
CA ALA A 22 2.94 21.38 20.17
C ALA A 22 2.79 22.79 20.77
N ALA A 23 2.15 22.91 21.93
CA ALA A 23 2.01 24.17 22.64
C ALA A 23 3.41 24.81 22.85
N SER A 24 3.58 26.07 22.46
CA SER A 24 4.82 26.83 22.70
C SER A 24 4.89 27.22 24.18
N GLY A 25 5.24 26.27 25.04
CA GLY A 25 5.36 26.46 26.48
C GLY A 25 6.77 26.09 26.95
N ALA A 26 7.60 27.11 27.11
CA ALA A 26 8.64 27.31 28.12
C ALA A 26 9.42 26.07 28.63
N GLU A 27 10.70 26.03 28.20
CA GLU A 27 11.91 25.54 28.90
C GLU A 27 11.84 24.43 29.98
N ASN A 28 12.52 23.30 29.72
CA ASN A 28 13.82 22.95 30.34
C ASN A 28 14.19 21.45 30.07
N GLU A 29 15.33 21.22 29.40
CA GLU A 29 16.18 19.99 29.45
C GLU A 29 15.76 18.61 28.91
N GLY A 30 14.72 18.49 28.09
CA GLY A 30 14.55 17.23 27.37
C GLY A 30 13.41 17.25 26.40
N SER A 31 13.58 16.61 25.24
CA SER A 31 12.52 16.30 24.29
C SER A 31 11.25 15.91 25.05
N GLY A 32 10.25 16.80 25.05
CA GLY A 32 9.04 16.60 25.83
C GLY A 32 8.41 15.25 25.52
N ILE A 33 7.87 14.57 26.54
CA ILE A 33 7.29 13.21 26.40
C ILE A 33 6.30 13.10 25.23
N LEU A 34 5.58 14.18 24.92
CA LEU A 34 4.66 14.29 23.79
C LEU A 34 5.36 14.17 22.43
N LEU A 35 6.55 14.76 22.27
CA LEU A 35 7.35 14.66 21.05
C LEU A 35 7.86 13.23 20.86
N VAL A 36 8.39 12.63 21.92
CA VAL A 36 8.89 11.24 21.88
C VAL A 36 7.76 10.28 21.55
N LEU A 37 6.58 10.46 22.15
CA LEU A 37 5.42 9.62 21.87
C LEU A 37 4.89 9.84 20.45
N PHE A 38 4.83 11.09 19.96
CA PHE A 38 4.39 11.37 18.59
C PHE A 38 5.32 10.75 17.55
N LEU A 39 6.62 11.00 17.67
CA LEU A 39 7.63 10.48 16.74
C LEU A 39 7.77 8.96 16.86
N GLY A 40 7.77 8.43 18.09
CA GLY A 40 7.82 7.00 18.36
C GLY A 40 6.60 6.26 17.83
N PHE A 41 5.39 6.81 18.02
CA PHE A 41 4.17 6.23 17.47
C PHE A 41 4.15 6.27 15.94
N GLY A 42 4.58 7.37 15.33
CA GLY A 42 4.76 7.45 13.87
C GLY A 42 5.76 6.41 13.33
N ALA A 43 6.91 6.26 13.99
CA ALA A 43 7.90 5.24 13.64
C ALA A 43 7.36 3.81 13.80
N LEU A 44 6.54 3.58 14.83
CA LEU A 44 5.91 2.29 15.10
C LEU A 44 4.89 1.92 14.01
N ILE A 45 4.07 2.90 13.59
CA ILE A 45 3.14 2.72 12.45
C ILE A 45 3.91 2.34 11.19
N ILE A 46 4.95 3.11 10.85
CA ILE A 46 5.78 2.83 9.66
C ILE A 46 6.34 1.42 9.74
N SER A 47 6.91 1.04 10.89
CA SER A 47 7.51 -0.28 11.13
C SER A 47 6.52 -1.43 10.91
N PHE A 48 5.30 -1.31 11.46
CA PHE A 48 4.29 -2.36 11.34
C PHE A 48 3.67 -2.46 9.94
N GLN A 49 3.61 -1.38 9.17
CA GLN A 49 3.06 -1.41 7.81
C GLN A 49 4.09 -1.68 6.72
N LEU A 50 5.39 -1.80 7.04
CA LEU A 50 6.43 -2.04 6.04
C LEU A 50 6.19 -3.34 5.25
N ILE A 51 5.81 -4.42 5.94
CA ILE A 51 5.56 -5.72 5.31
C ILE A 51 4.39 -5.68 4.31
N PRO A 52 3.16 -5.25 4.69
CA PRO A 52 2.05 -5.18 3.74
C PRO A 52 2.30 -4.17 2.62
N SER A 53 2.97 -3.05 2.91
CA SER A 53 3.31 -2.04 1.91
C SER A 53 4.34 -2.55 0.89
N ALA A 54 5.39 -3.23 1.35
CA ALA A 54 6.38 -3.85 0.49
C ALA A 54 5.76 -4.95 -0.40
N LEU A 55 4.88 -5.79 0.15
CA LEU A 55 4.19 -6.83 -0.63
C LEU A 55 3.37 -6.25 -1.78
N LEU A 56 2.61 -5.17 -1.52
CA LEU A 56 1.85 -4.47 -2.55
C LEU A 56 2.77 -3.82 -3.59
N PHE A 57 3.85 -3.17 -3.14
CA PHE A 57 4.83 -2.53 -4.02
C PHE A 57 5.48 -3.55 -4.97
N PHE A 58 5.97 -4.68 -4.45
CA PHE A 58 6.53 -5.74 -5.27
C PHE A 58 5.52 -6.34 -6.24
N SER A 59 4.26 -6.48 -5.83
CA SER A 59 3.19 -6.97 -6.71
C SER A 59 2.91 -6.01 -7.87
N MET A 60 2.94 -4.70 -7.61
CA MET A 60 2.80 -3.67 -8.64
C MET A 60 3.99 -3.69 -9.60
N VAL A 61 5.23 -3.73 -9.10
CA VAL A 61 6.43 -3.80 -9.92
C VAL A 61 6.42 -5.05 -10.79
N LYS A 62 6.10 -6.22 -10.23
CA LYS A 62 5.98 -7.47 -11.00
C LYS A 62 4.88 -7.39 -12.06
N GLY A 63 3.75 -6.74 -11.76
CA GLY A 63 2.66 -6.52 -12.73
C GLY A 63 3.06 -5.60 -13.88
N LEU A 64 3.83 -4.54 -13.62
CA LEU A 64 4.35 -3.64 -14.65
C LEU A 64 5.42 -4.30 -15.52
N LEU A 65 6.22 -5.19 -14.95
CA LEU A 65 7.28 -5.92 -15.66
C LEU A 65 6.81 -7.26 -16.25
N ALA A 66 5.58 -7.68 -15.98
CA ALA A 66 5.00 -8.88 -16.57
C ALA A 66 4.88 -8.68 -18.08
N LYS A 67 5.70 -9.41 -18.84
CA LYS A 67 5.52 -9.49 -20.30
C LYS A 67 4.12 -10.04 -20.56
N PRO A 68 3.35 -9.47 -21.51
CA PRO A 68 2.11 -10.09 -21.94
C PRO A 68 2.48 -11.51 -22.34
N LEU A 69 1.91 -12.51 -21.66
CA LEU A 69 1.90 -13.86 -22.18
C LEU A 69 1.28 -13.70 -23.56
N LYS A 70 2.10 -13.86 -24.60
CA LYS A 70 1.58 -14.22 -25.91
C LYS A 70 0.65 -15.37 -25.61
N GLU A 71 -0.65 -15.14 -25.77
CA GLU A 71 -1.59 -16.22 -25.99
C GLU A 71 -0.92 -17.10 -27.02
N SER A 72 -0.44 -18.26 -26.58
CA SER A 72 -0.05 -19.29 -27.50
C SER A 72 -1.38 -19.94 -27.88
N PRO A 73 -1.89 -19.77 -29.12
CA PRO A 73 -3.05 -20.52 -29.60
C PRO A 73 -2.75 -22.04 -29.74
N ALA A 74 -1.71 -22.56 -29.09
CA ALA A 74 -1.29 -23.95 -29.16
C ALA A 74 -2.24 -24.96 -28.48
N LEU A 75 -3.34 -24.52 -27.85
CA LEU A 75 -4.40 -25.44 -27.40
C LEU A 75 -5.70 -25.40 -28.22
N ALA A 76 -5.81 -24.55 -29.25
CA ALA A 76 -6.98 -24.53 -30.15
C ALA A 76 -6.85 -25.49 -31.35
N GLY A 77 -5.82 -26.34 -31.38
CA GLY A 77 -5.41 -27.08 -32.57
C GLY A 77 -5.40 -28.60 -32.45
N LYS A 78 -6.15 -29.24 -31.54
CA LYS A 78 -6.37 -30.69 -31.62
C LYS A 78 -7.46 -31.00 -32.66
N LYS A 79 -7.16 -30.71 -33.93
CA LYS A 79 -7.83 -31.36 -35.08
C LYS A 79 -7.54 -32.85 -34.97
N SER A 80 -8.58 -33.65 -34.78
CA SER A 80 -8.95 -34.67 -35.76
C SER A 80 -10.15 -35.43 -35.20
N GLY A 81 -11.35 -34.95 -35.55
CA GLY A 81 -12.48 -35.85 -35.66
C GLY A 81 -12.09 -36.90 -36.70
N LYS A 82 -12.08 -38.16 -36.29
CA LYS A 82 -11.92 -39.32 -37.15
C LYS A 82 -13.21 -39.47 -37.96
N PRO A 83 -13.24 -39.25 -39.28
CA PRO A 83 -14.35 -39.73 -40.08
C PRO A 83 -14.10 -41.21 -40.39
N LEU A 84 -15.05 -42.03 -39.95
CA LEU A 84 -15.37 -43.39 -40.44
C LEU A 84 -14.20 -44.39 -40.45
#